data_AF-A0A7X1LEP1-F1
#
_entry.id   AF-A0A7X1LEP1-F1
#
_cell.length_a   1.000
_cell.length_b   1.000
_cell.length_c   1.000
_cell.angle_alpha   90.00
_cell.angle_beta   90.00
_cell.angle_gamma   90.00
#
_symmetry.space_group_name_H-M   'P 1'
#
loop_
_entity.id
_entity.type
_entity.pdbx_description
1 polymer ?
#
loop_
_entity_poly.entity_id
_entity_poly.type
_entity_poly.pdbx_seq_one_letter_code
_entity_poly.pdbx_strand_id
1 'polypeptide(L)'
;DYWNGVVNKALELLDGAVKGEGLIVVGATNRPEQIDEALKRSGRLETQIEIPRPDTATLAEIFRHHLGEDLKVLVAEGQVRTKEEPEIPKPSPDVEDSLSQQAALNGGSQ
;
A
#
# COMPACT_ATOMS: atom_id res chain seq x y z
N ASP A 1 -25.43 -1.04 15.12
CA ASP A 1 -26.61 -1.84 14.71
C ASP A 1 -26.81 -1.97 13.21
N TYR A 2 -26.83 -0.89 12.42
CA TYR A 2 -27.03 -1.00 10.96
C TYR A 2 -26.04 -1.93 10.25
N TRP A 3 -24.73 -1.76 10.50
CA TRP A 3 -23.68 -2.57 9.88
C TRP A 3 -23.83 -4.07 10.14
N ASN A 4 -24.24 -4.45 11.36
CA ASN A 4 -24.47 -5.85 11.71
C ASN A 4 -25.60 -6.45 10.86
N GLY A 5 -26.66 -5.67 10.61
CA GLY A 5 -27.75 -6.09 9.72
C GLY A 5 -27.29 -6.31 8.28
N VAL A 6 -26.45 -5.42 7.75
CA VAL A 6 -25.88 -5.56 6.41
C VAL A 6 -24.95 -6.78 6.30
N VAL A 7 -24.06 -6.97 7.28
CA VAL A 7 -23.14 -8.13 7.32
C VAL A 7 -23.92 -9.43 7.42
N ASN A 8 -24.94 -9.50 8.28
CA ASN A 8 -25.79 -10.68 8.41
C ASN A 8 -26.52 -10.98 7.09
N LYS A 9 -27.01 -9.96 6.38
CA LYS A 9 -27.67 -10.19 5.09
C LYS A 9 -26.69 -10.67 4.03
N ALA A 10 -25.47 -10.12 4.01
CA ALA A 10 -24.42 -10.58 3.11
C ALA A 10 -24.05 -12.05 3.38
N LEU A 11 -23.95 -12.45 4.65
CA LEU A 11 -23.70 -13.84 5.05
C LEU A 11 -24.81 -14.79 4.57
N GLU A 12 -26.08 -14.41 4.74
CA GLU A 12 -27.22 -15.20 4.26
C GLU A 12 -27.17 -15.41 2.74
N LEU A 13 -26.84 -14.35 1.98
CA LEU A 13 -26.72 -14.42 0.53
C LEU A 13 -25.52 -15.28 0.11
N LEU A 14 -24.39 -15.18 0.80
CA LEU A 14 -23.20 -16.02 0.53
C LEU A 14 -23.49 -17.50 0.79
N ASP A 15 -24.13 -17.84 1.92
CA ASP A 15 -24.52 -19.22 2.25
C ASP A 15 -25.51 -19.81 1.23
N GLY A 16 -26.37 -18.97 0.64
CA GLY A 16 -27.26 -19.36 -0.45
C GLY A 16 -26.52 -19.55 -1.78
N ALA A 17 -25.58 -18.67 -2.08
CA ALA A 17 -24.82 -18.64 -3.32
C ALA A 17 -23.85 -19.83 -3.45
N VAL A 18 -23.16 -20.20 -2.36
CA VAL A 18 -22.18 -21.31 -2.36
C VAL A 18 -22.82 -22.69 -2.56
N LYS A 19 -24.14 -22.81 -2.37
CA LYS A 19 -24.90 -24.03 -2.69
C LYS A 19 -25.16 -24.21 -4.19
N GLY A 20 -24.96 -23.16 -5.00
CA GLY A 20 -25.07 -23.23 -6.45
C GLY A 20 -23.79 -23.80 -7.06
N GLU A 21 -23.91 -24.83 -7.91
CA GLU A 21 -22.78 -25.34 -8.66
C GLU A 21 -22.22 -24.27 -9.62
N GLY A 22 -20.89 -24.13 -9.65
CA GLY A 22 -20.19 -23.27 -10.61
C GLY A 22 -20.04 -21.79 -10.23
N LEU A 23 -20.42 -21.36 -9.03
CA LEU A 23 -20.22 -19.99 -8.57
C LEU A 23 -19.00 -19.87 -7.65
N ILE A 24 -18.10 -18.94 -7.97
CA ILE A 24 -16.92 -18.60 -7.15
C ILE A 24 -17.03 -17.14 -6.73
N VAL A 25 -16.85 -16.87 -5.45
CA VAL A 25 -16.82 -15.50 -4.90
C VAL A 25 -15.38 -15.16 -4.52
N VAL A 26 -14.88 -14.05 -5.05
CA VAL A 26 -13.55 -13.52 -4.73
C VAL A 26 -13.69 -12.18 -4.04
N GLY A 27 -13.14 -12.07 -2.83
CA GLY A 27 -13.04 -10.81 -2.08
C GLY A 27 -11.60 -10.30 -2.07
N ALA A 28 -11.43 -8.98 -2.10
CA ALA A 28 -10.13 -8.33 -1.94
C ALA A 28 -10.20 -7.32 -0.79
N THR A 29 -9.21 -7.34 0.10
CA THR A 29 -9.11 -6.40 1.22
C THR A 29 -7.65 -6.07 1.51
N ASN A 30 -7.40 -4.80 1.85
CA ASN A 30 -6.11 -4.34 2.38
C ASN A 30 -6.04 -4.42 3.91
N ARG A 31 -7.13 -4.87 4.56
CA ARG A 31 -7.30 -4.94 6.02
C ARG A 31 -7.95 -6.26 6.41
N PRO A 32 -7.28 -7.42 6.24
CA PRO A 32 -7.84 -8.73 6.54
C PRO A 32 -8.27 -8.89 8.01
N GLU A 33 -7.62 -8.16 8.92
CA GLU A 33 -7.92 -8.12 10.35
C GLU A 33 -9.25 -7.43 10.70
N GLN A 34 -9.79 -6.60 9.81
CA GLN A 34 -11.07 -5.91 10.01
C GLN A 34 -12.26 -6.70 9.44
N ILE A 35 -12.01 -7.86 8.83
CA ILE A 35 -13.05 -8.72 8.29
C ILE A 35 -13.67 -9.57 9.41
N ASP A 36 -15.00 -9.59 9.45
CA ASP A 36 -15.78 -10.38 10.39
C ASP A 36 -15.40 -11.87 10.33
N GLU A 37 -15.14 -12.48 11.49
CA GLU A 37 -14.77 -13.90 11.59
C GLU A 37 -15.81 -14.84 10.98
N ALA A 38 -17.10 -14.47 10.99
CA ALA A 38 -18.15 -15.26 10.37
C ALA A 38 -17.96 -15.37 8.85
N LEU A 39 -17.43 -14.35 8.18
CA LEU A 39 -17.17 -14.38 6.73
C LEU A 39 -16.01 -15.31 6.37
N LYS A 40 -15.04 -15.49 7.28
CA LYS A 40 -13.81 -16.28 7.05
C LYS A 40 -13.98 -17.78 7.29
N ARG A 41 -15.13 -18.22 7.83
CA ARG A 41 -15.40 -19.62 8.12
C ARG A 41 -15.57 -20.45 6.84
N SER A 42 -15.42 -21.77 6.98
CA SER A 42 -15.58 -22.73 5.89
C SER A 42 -16.93 -22.58 5.18
N GLY A 43 -16.91 -22.72 3.85
CA GLY A 43 -18.08 -22.54 3.00
C GLY A 43 -18.41 -21.08 2.65
N ARG A 44 -17.52 -20.12 2.99
CA ARG A 44 -17.64 -18.69 2.66
C ARG A 44 -16.31 -18.18 2.08
N LEU A 45 -15.68 -17.18 2.69
CA LEU A 45 -14.35 -16.69 2.31
C LEU A 45 -13.26 -17.54 2.99
N GLU A 46 -13.29 -18.84 2.75
CA GLU A 46 -12.41 -19.80 3.42
C GLU A 46 -10.97 -19.76 2.88
N THR A 47 -10.82 -19.56 1.57
CA THR A 47 -9.51 -19.50 0.92
C THR A 47 -8.96 -18.08 1.04
N GLN A 48 -7.85 -17.94 1.73
CA GLN A 48 -7.15 -16.67 1.89
C GLN A 48 -5.83 -16.73 1.12
N ILE A 49 -5.64 -15.74 0.24
CA ILE A 49 -4.42 -15.59 -0.54
C ILE A 49 -3.82 -14.23 -0.15
N GLU A 50 -2.68 -14.27 0.51
CA GLU A 50 -1.92 -13.06 0.82
C GLU A 50 -1.06 -12.68 -0.40
N ILE A 51 -1.16 -11.41 -0.81
CA ILE A 51 -0.34 -10.85 -1.87
C ILE A 51 0.69 -9.93 -1.20
N PRO A 52 1.95 -10.37 -1.05
CA PRO A 52 2.98 -9.54 -0.45
C PRO A 52 3.36 -8.39 -1.40
N ARG A 53 4.04 -7.38 -0.85
CA ARG A 53 4.68 -6.37 -1.69
C ARG A 53 5.72 -7.04 -2.60
N PRO A 54 5.81 -6.65 -3.88
CA PRO A 54 6.82 -7.21 -4.77
C PRO A 54 8.21 -6.84 -4.27
N ASP A 55 9.14 -7.79 -4.35
CA ASP A 55 10.56 -7.51 -4.18
C ASP A 55 11.11 -6.78 -5.42
N THR A 56 12.37 -6.37 -5.36
CA THR A 56 13.01 -5.62 -6.46
C THR A 56 13.03 -6.41 -7.77
N ALA A 57 13.19 -7.74 -7.70
CA ALA A 57 13.22 -8.59 -8.88
C ALA A 57 11.83 -8.67 -9.53
N THR A 58 10.80 -8.99 -8.75
CA THR A 58 9.40 -9.03 -9.18
C THR A 58 8.96 -7.67 -9.72
N LEU A 59 9.35 -6.58 -9.06
CA LEU A 59 9.03 -5.23 -9.52
C LEU A 59 9.68 -4.92 -10.88
N ALA A 60 10.93 -5.35 -11.09
CA ALA A 60 11.60 -5.22 -12.39
C ALA A 60 10.88 -6.02 -13.49
N GLU A 61 10.39 -7.23 -13.17
CA GLU A 61 9.58 -8.02 -14.11
C GLU A 61 8.24 -7.36 -14.43
N ILE A 62 7.55 -6.80 -13.42
CA ILE A 62 6.33 -6.02 -13.61
C ILE A 62 6.60 -4.86 -14.57
N PHE A 63 7.65 -4.07 -14.33
CA PHE A 63 8.00 -2.96 -15.21
C PHE A 63 8.36 -3.43 -16.61
N ARG A 64 9.14 -4.50 -16.75
CA ARG A 64 9.48 -5.06 -18.06
C ARG A 64 8.25 -5.52 -18.83
N HIS A 65 7.28 -6.12 -18.15
CA HIS A 65 6.03 -6.57 -18.78
C HIS A 65 5.18 -5.38 -19.25
N HIS A 66 5.04 -4.34 -18.44
CA HIS A 66 4.13 -3.22 -18.73
C HIS A 66 4.74 -2.15 -19.65
N LEU A 67 6.06 -1.91 -19.56
CA LEU A 67 6.74 -0.88 -20.35
C LEU A 67 7.28 -1.42 -21.67
N GLY A 68 7.50 -2.73 -21.79
CA GLY A 68 7.95 -3.35 -23.05
C GLY A 68 9.16 -2.64 -23.68
N GLU A 69 8.98 -2.11 -24.90
CA GLU A 69 10.01 -1.38 -25.64
C GLU A 69 10.27 0.04 -25.11
N ASP A 70 9.28 0.68 -24.48
CA ASP A 70 9.41 2.01 -23.89
C ASP A 70 10.43 2.01 -22.75
N LEU A 71 10.62 0.86 -22.09
CA LEU A 71 11.67 0.68 -21.09
C LEU A 71 13.06 0.99 -21.65
N LYS A 72 13.32 0.66 -22.92
CA LYS A 72 14.62 0.94 -23.56
C LYS A 72 14.82 2.44 -23.77
N VAL A 73 13.76 3.15 -24.13
CA VAL A 73 13.77 4.61 -24.29
C VAL A 73 14.01 5.29 -22.93
N LEU A 74 13.26 4.89 -21.91
CA LEU A 74 13.38 5.45 -20.55
C LEU A 74 14.76 5.19 -19.92
N VAL A 75 15.34 4.01 -20.14
CA VAL A 75 16.70 3.69 -19.66
C VAL A 75 17.76 4.49 -20.43
N ALA A 76 17.57 4.70 -21.74
CA ALA A 76 18.46 5.53 -22.56
C ALA A 76 18.40 7.02 -22.16
N GLU A 77 17.22 7.53 -21.83
CA GLU A 77 17.02 8.91 -21.35
C GLU A 77 17.50 9.09 -19.90
N GLY A 78 17.36 8.06 -19.06
CA GLY A 78 17.73 8.07 -17.64
C GLY A 78 19.24 8.02 -17.37
N GLN A 79 20.08 7.73 -18.37
CA GLN A 79 21.55 7.74 -18.24
C GLN A 79 22.17 9.16 -18.22
N VAL A 80 21.37 10.23 -18.24
CA VAL A 80 21.83 11.62 -18.07
C VAL A 80 21.47 12.18 -16.69
N ARG A 81 21.96 11.55 -15.61
CA ARG A 81 22.10 12.18 -14.27
C ARG A 81 23.29 11.60 -13.51
N THR A 82 24.46 11.56 -14.13
CA THR A 82 25.72 11.50 -13.38
C THR A 82 26.21 12.92 -13.13
N LYS A 83 26.32 13.27 -11.84
CA LYS A 83 26.95 14.45 -11.23
C LYS A 83 26.14 15.74 -11.23
N GLU A 84 25.26 15.86 -10.24
CA GLU A 84 25.17 17.08 -9.41
C GLU A 84 24.38 16.67 -8.17
N GLU A 85 25.09 16.48 -7.06
CA GLU A 85 24.48 16.41 -5.73
C GLU A 85 23.58 17.64 -5.60
N PRO A 86 22.29 17.52 -5.25
CA PRO A 86 21.45 18.70 -5.09
C PRO A 86 22.07 19.55 -3.99
N GLU A 87 22.62 20.71 -4.35
CA GLU A 87 23.12 21.68 -3.38
C GLU A 87 21.92 22.16 -2.59
N ILE A 88 21.71 21.56 -1.41
CA ILE A 88 20.70 22.02 -0.46
C ILE A 88 21.07 23.48 -0.20
N PRO A 89 20.22 24.46 -0.59
CA PRO A 89 20.51 25.85 -0.36
C PRO A 89 20.76 26.00 1.13
N LYS A 90 21.94 26.52 1.50
CA LYS A 90 22.22 26.77 2.91
C LYS A 90 21.06 27.59 3.46
N PRO A 91 20.47 27.16 4.59
CA PRO A 91 19.37 27.89 5.18
C PRO A 91 19.78 29.35 5.30
N SER A 92 18.87 30.25 4.96
CA SER A 92 19.15 31.67 5.02
C SER A 92 19.52 32.06 6.48
N PRO A 93 20.36 33.08 6.69
CA PRO A 93 20.92 33.38 8.03
C PRO A 93 19.86 33.54 9.13
N ASP A 94 18.67 34.01 8.74
CA ASP A 94 17.48 34.17 9.57
C ASP A 94 16.89 32.84 10.07
N VAL A 95 17.02 31.77 9.30
CA VAL A 95 16.55 30.42 9.66
C VAL A 95 17.52 29.74 10.64
N GLU A 96 18.83 29.96 10.49
CA GLU A 96 19.84 29.43 11.43
C GLU A 96 19.74 30.07 12.82
N ASP A 97 19.52 31.39 12.89
CA ASP A 97 19.32 32.10 14.15
C ASP A 97 18.04 31.65 14.87
N SER A 98 16.97 31.39 14.12
CA SER A 98 15.69 30.92 14.67
C SER A 98 15.79 29.49 15.21
N LEU A 99 16.47 28.59 14.48
CA LEU A 99 16.70 27.21 14.92
C LEU A 99 17.60 27.13 16.17
N SER A 100 18.61 28.00 16.24
CA SER A 100 19.51 28.08 17.40
C SER A 100 18.78 28.61 18.65
N GLN A 101 17.91 29.61 18.51
CA GLN A 101 17.07 30.10 19.60
C GLN A 101 16.05 29.06 20.06
N GLN A 102 15.47 28.29 19.13
CA GLN A 102 14.45 27.29 19.45
C GLN A 102 15.05 26.04 20.12
N ALA A 103 16.27 25.65 19.74
CA ALA A 103 17.03 24.62 20.44
C ALA A 103 17.42 25.03 21.88
N ALA A 104 17.76 26.31 22.09
CA ALA A 104 18.04 26.84 23.43
C ALA A 104 16.80 26.88 24.33
N LEU A 105 15.61 27.14 23.78
CA LEU A 105 14.34 27.12 24.52
C LEU A 105 13.90 25.71 24.94
N ASN A 106 14.16 24.71 24.10
CA ASN A 106 13.76 23.31 24.36
C ASN A 106 14.74 22.55 25.27
N GLY A 107 15.96 23.06 25.49
CA GLY A 107 16.96 22.49 26.41
C GLY A 107 16.80 22.89 27.87
N GLY A 108 15.81 23.74 28.20
CA GLY A 108 15.59 24.30 29.54
C GLY A 108 14.37 23.71 30.27
N SER A 109 14.32 22.39 30.47
CA SER A 109 13.53 21.76 31.54
C SER A 109 14.00 20.33 31.73
N GLN A 110 15.01 20.20 32.60
CA GLN A 110 15.14 19.04 33.49
C GLN A 110 14.37 19.39 34.77
#